data_AF-A0A378LNF2-F1
#
_entry.id   AF-A0A378LNF2-F1
#
_cell.length_a   1.000
_cell.length_b   1.000
_cell.length_c   1.000
_cell.angle_alpha   90.00
_cell.angle_beta   90.00
_cell.angle_gamma   90.00
#
_symmetry.space_group_name_H-M   'P 1'
#
loop_
_entity.id
_entity.type
_entity.pdbx_description
1 polymer ?
#
loop_
_entity_poly.entity_id
_entity_poly.type
_entity_poly.pdbx_seq_one_letter_code
_entity_poly.pdbx_strand_id
1 'polypeptide(L)'
;MSTAKLDLSSYQHHVNQLISQFGPAVTDNHGLIEALYDLTTRYLRDNYPGADNFKVIQLFRHGECTRADKGFGLRPNANINPEADKNMKQFGYEALLHNQQTPPKVLFSTMTRGTTTAANFIEGLAKFFKEAQVKARSSRCITEIAEGPSGFGIERSSDYWKLINPNSGVKLSQRIALFFSWILFGIVPDPLVNNSMAKHYALETIGKNSTLQGGDISLESHSSKVTRTSDAQRKNGLAAEIVNEVFAEDPEDLIVIGHGNSIRDTLTTFFPNYKAMHREDDELDYGESQNLMTFKVNGEKQLFMLPFRIQVDQHTPGRMNARYVPYAELTPNYQEIADEVNLRDLELPASEAEDLLESYEYMFGNGLTPNMESAKKSGAPQLIIRTETVEEEQDTKQEIKKKNKAGFNL
;
A
#
# COMPACT_ATOMS: atom_id res chain seq x y z
N MET A 1 -37.26 18.28 11.99
CA MET A 1 -36.18 17.31 12.27
C MET A 1 -35.76 17.46 13.72
N SER A 2 -35.51 16.35 14.44
CA SER A 2 -35.17 16.36 15.87
C SER A 2 -33.91 17.20 16.15
N THR A 3 -33.95 17.98 17.24
CA THR A 3 -32.87 18.82 17.79
C THR A 3 -32.04 18.09 18.84
N ALA A 4 -32.29 16.79 19.06
CA ALA A 4 -31.50 16.00 20.00
C ALA A 4 -30.09 15.75 19.47
N LYS A 5 -29.09 15.92 20.33
CA LYS A 5 -27.69 15.54 20.08
C LYS A 5 -27.63 14.06 19.71
N LEU A 6 -26.99 13.75 18.58
CA LEU A 6 -26.81 12.37 18.12
C LEU A 6 -25.67 11.73 18.91
N ASP A 7 -25.93 10.66 19.65
CA ASP A 7 -24.85 9.78 20.13
C ASP A 7 -24.32 8.88 19.00
N LEU A 8 -23.21 8.17 19.24
CA LEU A 8 -22.55 7.33 18.23
C LEU A 8 -23.50 6.24 17.70
N SER A 9 -24.29 5.62 18.58
CA SER A 9 -25.23 4.56 18.21
C SER A 9 -26.35 5.08 17.31
N SER A 10 -26.93 6.23 17.66
CA SER A 10 -27.97 6.91 16.88
C SER A 10 -27.44 7.39 15.54
N TYR A 11 -26.22 7.92 15.49
CA TYR A 11 -25.55 8.29 14.25
C TYR A 11 -25.37 7.09 13.32
N GLN A 12 -24.79 6.00 13.81
CA GLN A 12 -24.59 4.78 13.02
C GLN A 12 -25.93 4.18 12.57
N HIS A 13 -26.96 4.25 13.40
CA HIS A 13 -28.31 3.83 13.02
C HIS A 13 -28.87 4.66 11.87
N HIS A 14 -28.73 5.98 11.91
CA HIS A 14 -29.18 6.87 10.83
C HIS A 14 -28.39 6.65 9.54
N VAL A 15 -27.07 6.41 9.61
CA VAL A 15 -26.27 6.02 8.43
C VAL A 15 -26.83 4.76 7.78
N ASN A 16 -27.08 3.72 8.58
CA ASN A 16 -27.66 2.48 8.07
C ASN A 16 -29.04 2.68 7.45
N GLN A 17 -29.89 3.51 8.06
CA GLN A 17 -31.20 3.87 7.52
C GLN A 17 -31.10 4.60 6.18
N LEU A 18 -30.22 5.61 6.06
CA LEU A 18 -30.01 6.34 4.81
C LEU A 18 -29.60 5.39 3.69
N ILE A 19 -28.61 4.54 3.93
CA ILE A 19 -28.13 3.58 2.92
C ILE A 19 -29.24 2.59 2.52
N SER A 20 -30.02 2.11 3.50
CA SER A 20 -31.14 1.18 3.25
C SER A 20 -32.28 1.82 2.44
N GLN A 21 -32.53 3.13 2.61
CA GLN A 21 -33.62 3.84 1.93
C GLN A 21 -33.33 4.11 0.44
N PHE A 22 -32.07 4.34 0.08
CA PHE A 22 -31.69 4.59 -1.32
C PHE A 22 -31.63 3.30 -2.14
N GLY A 23 -31.45 2.14 -1.51
CA GLY A 23 -31.52 0.82 -2.14
C GLY A 23 -30.43 0.56 -3.20
N PRO A 24 -30.30 -0.67 -3.69
CA PRO A 24 -29.27 -1.07 -4.66
C PRO A 24 -29.63 -0.70 -6.11
N ALA A 25 -30.59 0.18 -6.38
CA ALA A 25 -31.16 0.38 -7.72
C ALA A 25 -30.98 1.79 -8.30
N VAL A 26 -30.37 2.72 -7.57
CA VAL A 26 -30.17 4.08 -8.07
C VAL A 26 -28.84 4.15 -8.82
N THR A 27 -28.90 4.56 -10.08
CA THR A 27 -27.73 4.68 -10.97
C THR A 27 -26.80 5.83 -10.57
N ASP A 28 -27.25 6.76 -9.73
CA ASP A 28 -26.46 7.87 -9.21
C ASP A 28 -26.79 8.12 -7.73
N ASN A 29 -25.82 7.85 -6.84
CA ASN A 29 -25.97 7.98 -5.39
C ASN A 29 -25.44 9.32 -4.85
N HIS A 30 -25.27 10.34 -5.69
CA HIS A 30 -24.72 11.64 -5.27
C HIS A 30 -25.46 12.24 -4.06
N GLY A 31 -26.79 12.30 -4.08
CA GLY A 31 -27.57 12.82 -2.95
C GLY A 31 -27.47 11.98 -1.67
N LEU A 32 -27.21 10.67 -1.78
CA LEU A 32 -26.93 9.82 -0.61
C LEU A 32 -25.57 10.16 -0.02
N ILE A 33 -24.54 10.29 -0.86
CA ILE A 33 -23.17 10.58 -0.42
C ILE A 33 -23.10 11.93 0.29
N GLU A 34 -23.72 12.97 -0.28
CA GLU A 34 -23.85 14.28 0.35
C GLU A 34 -24.54 14.19 1.72
N ALA A 35 -25.69 13.51 1.78
CA ALA A 35 -26.43 13.31 3.04
C ALA A 35 -25.63 12.56 4.11
N LEU A 36 -24.81 11.59 3.72
CA LEU A 36 -23.94 10.84 4.63
C LEU A 36 -22.83 11.72 5.21
N TYR A 37 -22.19 12.57 4.39
CA TYR A 37 -21.19 13.51 4.88
C TYR A 37 -21.81 14.60 5.75
N ASP A 38 -22.97 15.15 5.39
CA ASP A 38 -23.69 16.14 6.19
C ASP A 38 -24.10 15.59 7.56
N LEU A 39 -24.65 14.38 7.59
CA LEU A 39 -25.00 13.69 8.83
C LEU A 39 -23.77 13.50 9.72
N THR A 40 -22.63 13.14 9.13
CA THR A 40 -21.36 12.96 9.83
C THR A 40 -20.86 14.28 10.41
N THR A 41 -20.81 15.35 9.61
CA THR A 41 -20.39 16.68 10.04
C THR A 41 -21.27 17.20 11.18
N ARG A 42 -22.58 16.97 11.10
CA ARG A 42 -23.52 17.30 12.18
C ARG A 42 -23.21 16.51 13.45
N TYR A 43 -23.06 15.19 13.35
CA TYR A 43 -22.71 14.34 14.49
C TYR A 43 -21.43 14.84 15.18
N LEU A 44 -20.39 15.16 14.40
CA LEU A 44 -19.11 15.64 14.94
C LEU A 44 -19.25 17.02 15.60
N ARG A 45 -19.98 17.97 14.99
CA ARG A 45 -20.23 19.29 15.60
C ARG A 45 -21.03 19.19 16.91
N ASP A 46 -22.01 18.31 16.98
CA ASP A 46 -22.85 18.12 18.18
C ASP A 46 -22.03 17.50 19.33
N ASN A 47 -21.07 16.63 19.02
CA ASN A 47 -20.26 15.91 20.02
C ASN A 47 -18.95 16.60 20.40
N TYR A 48 -18.40 17.41 19.51
CA TYR A 48 -17.13 18.11 19.70
C TYR A 48 -17.35 19.62 19.45
N PRO A 49 -17.79 20.37 20.46
CA PRO A 49 -18.02 21.81 20.33
C PRO A 49 -16.77 22.55 19.83
N GLY A 50 -16.94 23.40 18.83
CA GLY A 50 -15.82 24.07 18.16
C GLY A 50 -15.20 23.26 17.01
N ALA A 51 -15.81 22.14 16.60
CA ALA A 51 -15.35 21.37 15.46
C ALA A 51 -15.49 22.15 14.14
N ASP A 52 -14.37 22.33 13.43
CA ASP A 52 -14.30 23.01 12.14
C ASP A 52 -13.28 22.35 11.19
N ASN A 53 -13.09 22.98 10.01
CA ASN A 53 -12.13 22.54 8.98
C ASN A 53 -12.29 21.07 8.56
N PHE A 54 -13.53 20.67 8.26
CA PHE A 54 -13.87 19.30 7.86
C PHE A 54 -13.33 19.00 6.45
N LYS A 55 -12.66 17.85 6.34
CA LYS A 55 -12.07 17.35 5.11
C LYS A 55 -12.16 15.83 5.07
N VAL A 56 -12.40 15.26 3.89
CA VAL A 56 -12.52 13.82 3.72
C VAL A 56 -11.25 13.25 3.09
N ILE A 57 -10.78 12.13 3.66
CA ILE A 57 -9.74 11.28 3.08
C ILE A 57 -10.40 9.96 2.66
N GLN A 58 -10.36 9.65 1.36
CA GLN A 58 -10.99 8.47 0.79
C GLN A 58 -9.93 7.44 0.39
N LEU A 59 -9.90 6.29 1.06
CA LEU A 59 -8.90 5.25 0.85
C LEU A 59 -9.46 4.17 -0.08
N PHE A 60 -9.32 4.37 -1.39
CA PHE A 60 -9.79 3.43 -2.40
C PHE A 60 -8.82 2.27 -2.62
N ARG A 61 -9.36 1.05 -2.64
CA ARG A 61 -8.71 -0.07 -3.31
C ARG A 61 -8.78 0.16 -4.82
N HIS A 62 -7.67 -0.06 -5.51
CA HIS A 62 -7.60 0.04 -6.98
C HIS A 62 -8.70 -0.77 -7.70
N GLY A 63 -8.90 -0.52 -9.00
CA GLY A 63 -9.87 -1.22 -9.82
C GLY A 63 -9.63 -2.73 -9.95
N GLU A 64 -10.64 -3.46 -10.39
CA GLU A 64 -10.65 -4.91 -10.40
C GLU A 64 -9.53 -5.48 -11.28
N CYS A 65 -8.79 -6.44 -10.73
CA CYS A 65 -7.98 -7.35 -11.50
C CYS A 65 -8.25 -8.79 -11.04
N THR A 66 -8.68 -9.63 -11.97
CA THR A 66 -9.09 -11.00 -11.68
C THR A 66 -7.88 -11.88 -11.32
N ARG A 67 -8.13 -13.06 -10.75
CA ARG A 67 -7.05 -14.03 -10.52
C ARG A 67 -6.33 -14.41 -11.83
N ALA A 68 -7.06 -14.45 -12.94
CA ALA A 68 -6.47 -14.70 -14.26
C ALA A 68 -5.58 -13.52 -14.71
N ASP A 69 -6.02 -12.28 -14.48
CA ASP A 69 -5.22 -11.08 -14.78
C ASP A 69 -3.93 -11.03 -13.97
N LYS A 70 -3.99 -11.47 -12.70
CA LYS A 70 -2.83 -11.62 -11.81
C LYS A 70 -1.99 -12.88 -12.09
N GLY A 71 -2.37 -13.73 -13.04
CA GLY A 71 -1.71 -15.01 -13.28
C GLY A 71 -1.58 -15.85 -12.02
N PHE A 72 -2.65 -15.93 -11.21
CA PHE A 72 -2.68 -16.59 -9.90
C PHE A 72 -1.61 -16.04 -8.92
N GLY A 73 -1.33 -14.74 -8.98
CA GLY A 73 -0.33 -14.05 -8.15
C GLY A 73 1.08 -14.04 -8.73
N LEU A 74 1.31 -14.74 -9.85
CA LEU A 74 2.61 -14.81 -10.51
C LEU A 74 2.82 -13.73 -11.57
N ARG A 75 1.77 -13.14 -12.14
CA ARG A 75 1.96 -12.06 -13.13
C ARG A 75 2.30 -10.75 -12.40
N PRO A 76 3.48 -10.16 -12.65
CA PRO A 76 3.89 -8.96 -11.95
C PRO A 76 3.08 -7.75 -12.41
N ASN A 77 2.90 -6.79 -11.50
CA ASN A 77 2.39 -5.45 -11.79
C ASN A 77 1.16 -5.44 -12.71
N ALA A 78 0.23 -6.38 -12.48
CA ALA A 78 -0.94 -6.56 -13.34
C ALA A 78 -1.77 -5.28 -13.45
N ASN A 79 -2.29 -5.01 -14.65
CA ASN A 79 -3.27 -3.96 -14.89
C ASN A 79 -4.66 -4.36 -14.37
N ILE A 80 -5.57 -3.39 -14.29
CA ILE A 80 -7.00 -3.65 -14.10
C ILE A 80 -7.60 -4.33 -15.34
N ASN A 81 -8.70 -5.06 -15.15
CA ASN A 81 -9.47 -5.68 -16.22
C ASN A 81 -9.97 -4.59 -17.20
N PRO A 82 -9.88 -4.78 -18.53
CA PRO A 82 -10.42 -3.85 -19.53
C PRO A 82 -11.89 -3.45 -19.36
N GLU A 83 -12.76 -4.36 -18.92
CA GLU A 83 -14.18 -4.05 -18.69
C GLU A 83 -14.36 -3.12 -17.49
N ALA A 84 -13.62 -3.39 -16.42
CA ALA A 84 -13.59 -2.52 -15.24
C ALA A 84 -13.09 -1.12 -15.61
N ASP A 85 -11.98 -1.00 -16.36
CA ASP A 85 -11.46 0.28 -16.84
C ASP A 85 -12.49 1.05 -17.68
N LYS A 86 -13.17 0.37 -18.61
CA LYS A 86 -14.21 0.97 -19.45
C LYS A 86 -15.39 1.49 -18.63
N ASN A 87 -15.80 0.77 -17.60
CA ASN A 87 -16.94 1.15 -16.77
C ASN A 87 -16.57 2.31 -15.84
N MET A 88 -15.37 2.31 -15.26
CA MET A 88 -14.84 3.40 -14.43
C MET A 88 -14.76 4.75 -15.16
N LYS A 89 -14.61 4.76 -16.49
CA LYS A 89 -14.59 6.00 -17.30
C LYS A 89 -15.95 6.70 -17.43
N GLN A 90 -17.03 6.04 -17.03
CA GLN A 90 -18.40 6.55 -17.18
C GLN A 90 -18.94 7.22 -15.91
N PHE A 91 -18.08 7.41 -14.90
CA PHE A 91 -18.46 7.94 -13.60
C PHE A 91 -18.26 9.44 -13.46
N GLY A 92 -19.24 10.09 -12.83
CA GLY A 92 -19.12 11.44 -12.27
C GLY A 92 -18.45 11.38 -10.91
N TYR A 93 -17.13 11.53 -10.87
CA TYR A 93 -16.34 11.40 -9.63
C TYR A 93 -16.52 12.58 -8.67
N GLU A 94 -17.13 13.68 -9.09
CA GLU A 94 -17.50 14.83 -8.24
C GLU A 94 -18.45 14.44 -7.11
N ALA A 95 -19.25 13.39 -7.31
CA ALA A 95 -20.19 12.90 -6.31
C ALA A 95 -19.50 12.33 -5.06
N LEU A 96 -18.20 12.00 -5.17
CA LEU A 96 -17.39 11.51 -4.06
C LEU A 96 -16.92 12.63 -3.12
N LEU A 97 -16.96 13.89 -3.56
CA LEU A 97 -16.36 15.02 -2.87
C LEU A 97 -17.30 15.57 -1.81
N HIS A 98 -16.76 15.77 -0.60
CA HIS A 98 -17.41 16.56 0.43
C HIS A 98 -17.22 18.06 0.13
N ASN A 99 -16.05 18.46 -0.34
CA ASN A 99 -15.79 19.83 -0.78
C ASN A 99 -15.69 19.92 -2.31
N GLN A 100 -16.78 20.33 -2.96
CA GLN A 100 -16.84 20.53 -4.41
C GLN A 100 -16.34 21.91 -4.88
N GLN A 101 -15.95 22.81 -3.97
CA GLN A 101 -15.50 24.16 -4.35
C GLN A 101 -14.04 24.20 -4.81
N THR A 102 -13.24 23.21 -4.42
CA THR A 102 -11.81 23.12 -4.73
C THR A 102 -11.47 21.74 -5.29
N PRO A 103 -10.59 21.65 -6.30
CA PRO A 103 -10.15 20.35 -6.80
C PRO A 103 -9.52 19.52 -5.68
N PRO A 104 -9.82 18.22 -5.61
CA PRO A 104 -9.21 17.34 -4.62
C PRO A 104 -7.74 17.09 -4.96
N LYS A 105 -7.03 16.54 -3.99
CA LYS A 105 -5.74 15.89 -4.22
C LYS A 105 -5.95 14.41 -4.50
N VAL A 106 -5.11 13.85 -5.38
CA VAL A 106 -5.08 12.43 -5.70
C VAL A 106 -3.69 11.88 -5.41
N LEU A 107 -3.61 10.98 -4.42
CA LEU A 107 -2.41 10.22 -4.09
C LEU A 107 -2.58 8.79 -4.61
N PHE A 108 -1.64 8.28 -5.40
CA PHE A 108 -1.80 6.96 -6.02
C PHE A 108 -0.56 6.09 -5.98
N SER A 109 -0.80 4.78 -5.94
CA SER A 109 0.25 3.77 -5.99
C SER A 109 0.98 3.81 -7.33
N THR A 110 2.31 3.67 -7.29
CA THR A 110 3.11 3.55 -8.51
C THR A 110 2.86 2.24 -9.27
N MET A 111 2.12 1.26 -8.72
CA MET A 111 1.77 0.04 -9.44
C MET A 111 0.78 0.33 -10.58
N THR A 112 0.88 -0.42 -11.69
CA THR A 112 0.09 -0.20 -12.91
C THR A 112 -1.41 -0.09 -12.62
N ARG A 113 -2.01 -1.07 -11.93
CA ARG A 113 -3.44 -1.01 -11.56
C ARG A 113 -3.82 0.21 -10.72
N GLY A 114 -2.96 0.66 -9.81
CA GLY A 114 -3.19 1.87 -9.01
C GLY A 114 -3.10 3.13 -9.89
N THR A 115 -2.10 3.20 -10.77
CA THR A 115 -1.92 4.30 -11.71
C THR A 115 -3.05 4.39 -12.74
N THR A 116 -3.47 3.28 -13.34
CA THR A 116 -4.59 3.23 -14.29
C THR A 116 -5.91 3.62 -13.61
N THR A 117 -6.14 3.15 -12.39
CA THR A 117 -7.31 3.58 -11.60
C THR A 117 -7.26 5.09 -11.33
N ALA A 118 -6.11 5.63 -10.95
CA ALA A 118 -5.93 7.06 -10.72
C ALA A 118 -6.17 7.92 -11.95
N ALA A 119 -5.76 7.45 -13.13
CA ALA A 119 -6.04 8.14 -14.38
C ALA A 119 -7.55 8.33 -14.62
N ASN A 120 -8.39 7.31 -14.30
CA ASN A 120 -9.84 7.42 -14.44
C ASN A 120 -10.44 8.46 -13.49
N PHE A 121 -10.03 8.46 -12.22
CA PHE A 121 -10.45 9.46 -11.24
C PHE A 121 -10.03 10.87 -11.66
N ILE A 122 -8.76 11.06 -11.99
CA ILE A 122 -8.18 12.36 -12.34
C ILE A 122 -8.83 12.93 -13.61
N GLU A 123 -9.03 12.11 -14.65
CA GLU A 123 -9.70 12.54 -15.88
C GLU A 123 -11.16 12.95 -15.61
N GLY A 124 -11.89 12.16 -14.83
CA GLY A 124 -13.28 12.47 -14.48
C GLY A 124 -13.41 13.75 -13.66
N LEU A 125 -12.58 13.92 -12.63
CA LEU A 125 -12.55 15.11 -11.80
C LEU A 125 -12.12 16.36 -12.59
N ALA A 126 -11.13 16.24 -13.47
CA ALA A 126 -10.70 17.37 -14.32
C ALA A 126 -11.82 17.85 -15.25
N LYS A 127 -12.64 16.93 -15.79
CA LYS A 127 -13.83 17.30 -16.60
C LYS A 127 -14.84 18.14 -15.80
N PHE A 128 -15.04 17.81 -14.52
CA PHE A 128 -15.93 18.56 -13.63
C PHE A 128 -15.37 19.95 -13.30
N PHE A 129 -14.10 20.04 -12.93
CA PHE A 129 -13.46 21.31 -12.54
C PHE A 129 -13.03 22.21 -13.71
N LYS A 130 -13.13 21.73 -14.95
CA LYS A 130 -12.88 22.42 -16.23
C LYS A 130 -11.50 23.07 -16.37
N GLU A 131 -11.28 24.17 -15.66
CA GLU A 131 -10.09 25.03 -15.75
C GLU A 131 -9.11 24.81 -14.59
N ALA A 132 -9.57 24.23 -13.48
CA ALA A 132 -8.71 23.93 -12.34
C ALA A 132 -8.19 22.49 -12.43
N GLN A 133 -6.87 22.34 -12.44
CA GLN A 133 -6.22 21.04 -12.49
C GLN A 133 -6.30 20.35 -11.13
N VAL A 134 -6.59 19.05 -11.15
CA VAL A 134 -6.47 18.17 -9.98
C VAL A 134 -5.01 18.11 -9.55
N LYS A 135 -4.73 18.09 -8.26
CA LYS A 135 -3.35 17.90 -7.77
C LYS A 135 -3.08 16.41 -7.67
N ALA A 136 -2.05 15.91 -8.33
CA ALA A 136 -1.73 14.49 -8.33
C ALA A 136 -0.30 14.24 -7.85
N ARG A 137 -0.13 13.17 -7.07
CA ARG A 137 1.19 12.68 -6.61
C ARG A 137 1.19 11.17 -6.58
N SER A 138 2.28 10.56 -7.03
CA SER A 138 2.47 9.12 -6.87
C SER A 138 3.30 8.81 -5.62
N SER A 139 3.05 7.67 -4.97
CA SER A 139 3.89 7.22 -3.86
C SER A 139 4.20 5.73 -3.96
N ARG A 140 5.49 5.39 -3.82
CA ARG A 140 5.97 4.00 -3.74
C ARG A 140 5.64 3.36 -2.40
N CYS A 141 5.41 4.18 -1.37
CA CYS A 141 5.16 3.72 -0.01
C CYS A 141 3.71 3.22 0.17
N ILE A 142 2.83 3.47 -0.80
CA ILE A 142 1.44 2.98 -0.83
C ILE A 142 1.23 1.83 -1.84
N THR A 143 2.31 1.11 -2.17
CA THR A 143 2.27 -0.09 -3.01
C THR A 143 1.81 -1.32 -2.22
N GLU A 144 1.47 -2.39 -2.92
CA GLU A 144 1.05 -3.65 -2.29
C GLU A 144 2.21 -4.21 -1.45
N ILE A 145 1.88 -4.69 -0.24
CA ILE A 145 2.78 -5.52 0.56
C ILE A 145 2.95 -6.82 -0.23
N ALA A 146 4.17 -7.07 -0.73
CA ALA A 146 4.37 -8.14 -1.69
C ALA A 146 4.29 -9.50 -0.99
N GLU A 147 3.17 -10.20 -1.14
CA GLU A 147 3.01 -11.60 -0.75
C GLU A 147 3.42 -12.57 -1.89
N GLY A 148 3.54 -12.04 -3.10
CA GLY A 148 3.98 -12.77 -4.30
C GLY A 148 4.43 -11.82 -5.42
N PRO A 149 4.85 -12.36 -6.58
CA PRO A 149 5.37 -11.59 -7.72
C PRO A 149 4.45 -10.44 -8.18
N SER A 150 3.12 -10.61 -8.10
CA SER A 150 2.14 -9.57 -8.46
C SER A 150 2.22 -8.29 -7.64
N GLY A 151 2.79 -8.37 -6.44
CA GLY A 151 3.01 -7.24 -5.52
C GLY A 151 4.30 -6.46 -5.79
N PHE A 152 5.12 -6.92 -6.74
CA PHE A 152 6.29 -6.19 -7.19
C PHE A 152 5.96 -5.40 -8.45
N GLY A 153 6.44 -4.15 -8.49
CA GLY A 153 6.30 -3.28 -9.65
C GLY A 153 7.31 -3.59 -10.75
N ILE A 154 7.38 -4.83 -11.20
CA ILE A 154 8.30 -5.24 -12.26
C ILE A 154 7.76 -4.77 -13.61
N GLU A 155 8.53 -3.94 -14.31
CA GLU A 155 8.16 -3.35 -15.60
C GLU A 155 8.96 -3.95 -16.78
N ARG A 156 10.09 -4.59 -16.49
CA ARG A 156 10.97 -5.22 -17.49
C ARG A 156 11.67 -6.45 -16.93
N SER A 157 12.05 -7.36 -17.83
CA SER A 157 12.71 -8.63 -17.47
C SER A 157 13.96 -8.43 -16.60
N SER A 158 14.76 -7.40 -16.86
CA SER A 158 15.98 -7.12 -16.07
C SER A 158 15.72 -6.79 -14.61
N ASP A 159 14.50 -6.37 -14.25
CA ASP A 159 14.20 -6.05 -12.86
C ASP A 159 13.98 -7.29 -11.99
N TYR A 160 13.60 -8.43 -12.59
CA TYR A 160 13.53 -9.72 -11.87
C TYR A 160 14.87 -10.09 -11.25
N TRP A 161 15.98 -9.88 -11.96
CA TRP A 161 17.31 -10.23 -11.47
C TRP A 161 17.71 -9.45 -10.21
N LYS A 162 17.18 -8.24 -10.03
CA LYS A 162 17.39 -7.46 -8.80
C LYS A 162 16.68 -8.08 -7.60
N LEU A 163 15.55 -8.75 -7.82
CA LEU A 163 14.72 -9.38 -6.78
C LEU A 163 15.10 -10.83 -6.50
N ILE A 164 15.49 -11.58 -7.53
CA ILE A 164 15.88 -12.99 -7.41
C ILE A 164 17.24 -13.11 -6.72
N ASN A 165 18.06 -12.06 -6.79
CA ASN A 165 19.36 -12.03 -6.11
C ASN A 165 19.21 -12.35 -4.60
N PRO A 166 20.04 -13.24 -4.03
CA PRO A 166 20.01 -13.56 -2.60
C PRO A 166 20.16 -12.34 -1.68
N ASN A 167 20.86 -11.30 -2.14
CA ASN A 167 21.12 -10.06 -1.40
C ASN A 167 20.05 -8.97 -1.63
N SER A 168 18.89 -9.33 -2.19
CA SER A 168 17.81 -8.38 -2.53
C SER A 168 16.94 -7.94 -1.35
N GLY A 169 17.09 -8.58 -0.18
CA GLY A 169 16.19 -8.41 0.96
C GLY A 169 14.82 -9.09 0.78
N VAL A 170 14.57 -9.76 -0.34
CA VAL A 170 13.32 -10.50 -0.60
C VAL A 170 13.38 -11.89 0.00
N LYS A 171 12.31 -12.37 0.65
CA LYS A 171 12.26 -13.70 1.30
C LYS A 171 12.50 -14.83 0.29
N LEU A 172 13.14 -15.92 0.73
CA LEU A 172 13.46 -17.06 -0.14
C LEU A 172 12.23 -17.62 -0.89
N SER A 173 11.11 -17.80 -0.20
CA SER A 173 9.86 -18.27 -0.81
C SER A 173 9.36 -17.34 -1.91
N GLN A 174 9.46 -16.03 -1.71
CA GLN A 174 9.12 -15.02 -2.71
C GLN A 174 10.11 -15.01 -3.88
N ARG A 175 11.42 -15.19 -3.62
CA ARG A 175 12.44 -15.32 -4.68
C ARG A 175 12.18 -16.52 -5.58
N ILE A 176 11.78 -17.66 -5.01
CA ILE A 176 11.38 -18.85 -5.77
C ILE A 176 10.15 -18.53 -6.64
N ALA A 177 9.12 -17.91 -6.08
CA ALA A 177 7.94 -17.50 -6.84
C ALA A 177 8.29 -16.49 -7.96
N LEU A 178 9.20 -15.56 -7.69
CA LEU A 178 9.72 -14.59 -8.67
C LEU A 178 10.49 -15.27 -9.80
N PHE A 179 11.26 -16.32 -9.52
CA PHE A 179 11.94 -17.11 -10.54
C PHE A 179 10.94 -17.79 -11.50
N PHE A 180 9.88 -18.43 -10.97
CA PHE A 180 8.82 -19.01 -11.80
C PHE A 180 8.03 -17.94 -12.57
N SER A 181 7.73 -16.81 -11.92
CA SER A 181 7.14 -15.65 -12.57
C SER A 181 8.00 -15.14 -13.73
N TRP A 182 9.32 -15.07 -13.56
CA TRP A 182 10.25 -14.69 -14.62
C TRP A 182 10.21 -15.67 -15.79
N ILE A 183 10.19 -16.98 -15.56
CA ILE A 183 10.06 -17.98 -16.63
C ILE A 183 8.77 -17.78 -17.42
N LEU A 184 7.64 -17.59 -16.72
CA LEU A 184 6.31 -17.53 -17.33
C LEU A 184 6.00 -16.17 -18.00
N PHE A 185 6.48 -15.06 -17.42
CA PHE A 185 6.08 -13.70 -17.81
C PHE A 185 7.26 -12.77 -18.11
N GLY A 186 8.48 -13.12 -17.68
CA GLY A 186 9.69 -12.35 -17.91
C GLY A 186 10.45 -12.73 -19.19
N ILE A 187 10.30 -13.98 -19.66
CA ILE A 187 10.86 -14.48 -20.92
C ILE A 187 9.92 -14.19 -22.09
N VAL A 188 8.60 -14.32 -21.86
CA VAL A 188 7.56 -14.01 -22.85
C VAL A 188 7.21 -12.51 -22.75
N PRO A 189 7.49 -11.67 -23.75
CA PRO A 189 7.44 -10.20 -23.58
C PRO A 189 6.04 -9.62 -23.36
N ASP A 190 5.01 -10.23 -23.95
CA ASP A 190 3.69 -9.60 -24.10
C ASP A 190 3.05 -9.10 -22.79
N PRO A 191 3.07 -9.86 -21.67
CA PRO A 191 2.43 -9.42 -20.43
C PRO A 191 3.13 -8.20 -19.78
N LEU A 192 4.47 -8.16 -19.80
CA LEU A 192 5.24 -7.02 -19.27
C LEU A 192 5.08 -5.79 -20.16
N VAL A 193 5.13 -5.98 -21.48
CA VAL A 193 4.94 -4.90 -22.46
C VAL A 193 3.54 -4.31 -22.33
N ASN A 194 2.50 -5.13 -22.26
CA ASN A 194 1.12 -4.68 -22.10
C ASN A 194 0.90 -3.89 -20.80
N ASN A 195 1.43 -4.37 -19.68
CA ASN A 195 1.33 -3.65 -18.40
C ASN A 195 2.10 -2.32 -18.42
N SER A 196 3.27 -2.29 -19.06
CA SER A 196 4.08 -1.07 -19.23
C SER A 196 3.38 -0.04 -20.12
N MET A 197 2.81 -0.47 -21.25
CA MET A 197 2.02 0.40 -22.13
C MET A 197 0.78 0.96 -21.42
N ALA A 198 0.02 0.12 -20.70
CA ALA A 198 -1.15 0.58 -19.95
C ALA A 198 -0.77 1.65 -18.91
N LYS A 199 0.32 1.43 -18.18
CA LYS A 199 0.84 2.42 -17.22
C LYS A 199 1.27 3.71 -17.91
N HIS A 200 1.96 3.61 -19.04
CA HIS A 200 2.39 4.78 -19.81
C HIS A 200 1.18 5.63 -20.24
N TYR A 201 0.15 5.02 -20.83
CA TYR A 201 -1.08 5.74 -21.20
C TYR A 201 -1.79 6.37 -20.00
N ALA A 202 -1.85 5.66 -18.86
CA ALA A 202 -2.43 6.21 -17.64
C ALA A 202 -1.67 7.45 -17.16
N LEU A 203 -0.34 7.43 -17.19
CA LEU A 203 0.48 8.58 -16.80
C LEU A 203 0.35 9.76 -17.78
N GLU A 204 0.20 9.50 -19.09
CA GLU A 204 -0.11 10.56 -20.05
C GLU A 204 -1.46 11.23 -19.74
N THR A 205 -2.48 10.45 -19.41
CA THR A 205 -3.78 10.98 -18.99
C THR A 205 -3.65 11.81 -17.73
N ILE A 206 -2.91 11.34 -16.72
CA ILE A 206 -2.65 12.10 -15.49
C ILE A 206 -1.94 13.42 -15.81
N GLY A 207 -0.86 13.39 -16.59
CA GLY A 207 -0.09 14.59 -16.95
C GLY A 207 -0.88 15.63 -17.74
N LYS A 208 -1.89 15.22 -18.51
CA LYS A 208 -2.79 16.14 -19.24
C LYS A 208 -3.85 16.79 -18.33
N ASN A 209 -4.23 16.13 -17.24
CA ASN A 209 -5.40 16.48 -16.43
C ASN A 209 -5.05 16.92 -15.00
N SER A 210 -3.78 17.00 -14.63
CA SER A 210 -3.34 17.34 -13.28
C SER A 210 -2.12 18.23 -13.24
N THR A 211 -1.92 18.91 -12.11
CA THR A 211 -0.63 19.47 -11.73
C THR A 211 0.08 18.47 -10.84
N LEU A 212 1.25 17.99 -11.28
CA LEU A 212 2.07 17.05 -10.50
C LEU A 212 2.73 17.78 -9.32
N GLN A 213 2.71 17.17 -8.14
CA GLN A 213 3.30 17.73 -6.91
C GLN A 213 4.49 16.92 -6.39
N GLY A 214 5.46 17.61 -5.77
CA GLY A 214 6.45 17.00 -4.88
C GLY A 214 7.53 16.13 -5.55
N GLY A 215 8.41 16.71 -6.36
CA GLY A 215 9.54 15.99 -6.98
C GLY A 215 9.18 15.12 -8.18
N ASP A 216 7.89 14.94 -8.45
CA ASP A 216 7.34 14.30 -9.66
C ASP A 216 7.43 15.28 -10.85
N ILE A 217 8.65 15.49 -11.37
CA ILE A 217 8.95 16.45 -12.46
C ILE A 217 8.92 15.75 -13.85
N SER A 218 8.91 14.41 -13.89
CA SER A 218 8.90 13.63 -15.14
C SER A 218 8.18 12.28 -15.01
N LEU A 219 7.73 11.72 -16.14
CA LEU A 219 7.18 10.36 -16.25
C LEU A 219 8.06 9.27 -15.60
N GLU A 220 9.38 9.50 -15.51
CA GLU A 220 10.34 8.58 -14.90
C GLU A 220 10.25 8.52 -13.36
N SER A 221 9.70 9.56 -12.72
CA SER A 221 9.43 9.58 -11.27
C SER A 221 8.37 8.56 -10.85
N HIS A 222 7.48 8.19 -11.79
CA HIS A 222 6.40 7.24 -11.58
C HIS A 222 6.78 5.79 -11.88
N SER A 223 8.03 5.51 -12.28
CA SER A 223 8.51 4.13 -12.44
C SER A 223 8.39 3.39 -11.12
N SER A 224 7.86 2.16 -11.17
CA SER A 224 7.90 1.26 -10.04
C SER A 224 9.33 0.75 -9.88
N LYS A 225 10.25 1.58 -9.37
CA LYS A 225 11.65 1.17 -9.18
C LYS A 225 11.68 -0.09 -8.31
N VAL A 226 11.91 -1.22 -8.95
CA VAL A 226 11.95 -2.52 -8.33
C VAL A 226 13.01 -2.52 -7.23
N THR A 227 12.57 -2.79 -5.99
CA THR A 227 13.38 -2.90 -4.76
C THR A 227 14.19 -1.66 -4.38
N ARG A 228 13.51 -0.66 -3.80
CA ARG A 228 14.10 0.19 -2.76
C ARG A 228 13.16 0.47 -1.58
N THR A 229 11.99 -0.16 -1.56
CA THR A 229 10.99 0.08 -0.52
C THR A 229 10.83 -1.21 0.28
N SER A 230 11.28 -1.20 1.53
CA SER A 230 11.15 -2.34 2.43
C SER A 230 9.68 -2.61 2.79
N ASP A 231 9.37 -3.79 3.31
CA ASP A 231 8.02 -4.07 3.83
C ASP A 231 7.67 -3.14 5.01
N ALA A 232 8.67 -2.73 5.81
CA ALA A 232 8.48 -1.71 6.84
C ALA A 232 8.02 -0.36 6.25
N GLN A 233 8.71 0.10 5.18
CA GLN A 233 8.35 1.33 4.48
C GLN A 233 6.98 1.23 3.78
N ARG A 234 6.55 0.05 3.34
CA ARG A 234 5.20 -0.16 2.77
C ARG A 234 4.11 -0.20 3.85
N LYS A 235 4.39 -0.81 5.00
CA LYS A 235 3.45 -0.91 6.12
C LYS A 235 3.17 0.45 6.75
N ASN A 236 4.20 1.29 6.92
CA ASN A 236 4.04 2.61 7.52
C ASN A 236 3.78 3.73 6.49
N GLY A 237 4.08 3.45 5.22
CA GLY A 237 4.07 4.44 4.15
C GLY A 237 2.76 5.20 3.98
N LEU A 238 1.65 4.47 3.88
CA LEU A 238 0.33 5.11 3.74
C LEU A 238 -0.06 5.88 5.00
N ALA A 239 0.31 5.39 6.20
CA ALA A 239 0.07 6.12 7.43
C ALA A 239 0.80 7.47 7.45
N ALA A 240 2.07 7.51 7.05
CA ALA A 240 2.85 8.75 6.95
C ALA A 240 2.23 9.76 5.97
N GLU A 241 1.70 9.28 4.83
CA GLU A 241 1.01 10.15 3.87
C GLU A 241 -0.30 10.73 4.43
N ILE A 242 -1.06 9.94 5.19
CA ILE A 242 -2.27 10.43 5.89
C ILE A 242 -1.89 11.45 6.97
N VAL A 243 -0.81 11.21 7.73
CA VAL A 243 -0.30 12.17 8.72
C VAL A 243 -0.02 13.51 8.05
N ASN A 244 0.80 13.52 7.01
CA ASN A 244 1.14 14.72 6.25
C ASN A 244 -0.12 15.46 5.77
N GLU A 245 -1.13 14.74 5.32
CA GLU A 245 -2.37 15.34 4.81
C GLU A 245 -3.23 15.97 5.91
N VAL A 246 -3.34 15.34 7.08
CA VAL A 246 -4.10 15.91 8.21
C VAL A 246 -3.42 17.17 8.76
N PHE A 247 -2.09 17.19 8.78
CA PHE A 247 -1.32 18.38 9.18
C PHE A 247 -1.33 19.48 8.13
N ALA A 248 -1.63 19.16 6.87
CA ALA A 248 -1.83 20.16 5.84
C ALA A 248 -3.02 21.07 6.22
N GLU A 249 -2.87 22.37 5.97
CA GLU A 249 -3.88 23.39 6.29
C GLU A 249 -4.87 23.62 5.14
N ASP A 250 -4.67 22.96 4.00
CA ASP A 250 -5.59 23.07 2.87
C ASP A 250 -6.94 22.37 3.12
N PRO A 251 -8.05 22.96 2.63
CA PRO A 251 -9.40 22.43 2.79
C PRO A 251 -9.77 21.37 1.72
N GLU A 252 -8.80 20.94 0.92
CA GLU A 252 -9.01 20.06 -0.24
C GLU A 252 -9.20 18.62 0.23
N ASP A 253 -10.22 17.91 -0.28
CA ASP A 253 -10.35 16.46 -0.02
C ASP A 253 -9.18 15.68 -0.62
N LEU A 254 -8.84 14.54 -0.01
CA LEU A 254 -7.81 13.63 -0.52
C LEU A 254 -8.44 12.32 -0.99
N ILE A 255 -8.15 11.92 -2.22
CA ILE A 255 -8.44 10.60 -2.75
C ILE A 255 -7.14 9.82 -2.82
N VAL A 256 -7.08 8.71 -2.08
CA VAL A 256 -5.95 7.78 -2.11
C VAL A 256 -6.32 6.53 -2.88
N ILE A 257 -5.50 6.14 -3.85
CA ILE A 257 -5.70 4.95 -4.67
C ILE A 257 -4.56 3.97 -4.40
N GLY A 258 -4.86 2.97 -3.58
CA GLY A 258 -3.92 2.01 -3.04
C GLY A 258 -4.37 0.56 -3.15
N HIS A 259 -3.89 -0.26 -2.23
CA HIS A 259 -4.15 -1.71 -2.17
C HIS A 259 -4.82 -2.05 -0.84
N GLY A 260 -5.71 -3.05 -0.86
CA GLY A 260 -6.55 -3.40 0.29
C GLY A 260 -5.76 -3.70 1.57
N ASN A 261 -4.70 -4.50 1.48
CA ASN A 261 -3.86 -4.84 2.62
C ASN A 261 -3.17 -3.60 3.22
N SER A 262 -2.61 -2.72 2.38
CA SER A 262 -1.95 -1.49 2.84
C SER A 262 -2.94 -0.54 3.53
N ILE A 263 -4.17 -0.45 3.03
CA ILE A 263 -5.25 0.34 3.65
C ILE A 263 -5.62 -0.27 5.00
N ARG A 264 -5.87 -1.58 5.06
CA ARG A 264 -6.20 -2.28 6.31
C ARG A 264 -5.14 -2.06 7.39
N ASP A 265 -3.87 -2.27 7.06
CA ASP A 265 -2.77 -2.10 7.99
C ASP A 265 -2.71 -0.65 8.51
N THR A 266 -2.92 0.32 7.62
CA THR A 266 -2.99 1.74 8.00
C THR A 266 -4.13 2.04 8.95
N LEU A 267 -5.32 1.45 8.73
CA LEU A 267 -6.45 1.62 9.63
C LEU A 267 -6.14 1.03 11.01
N THR A 268 -5.45 -0.10 11.10
CA THR A 268 -5.04 -0.66 12.41
C THR A 268 -4.05 0.23 13.17
N THR A 269 -3.30 1.08 12.47
CA THR A 269 -2.40 2.06 13.09
C THR A 269 -3.16 3.22 13.72
N PHE A 270 -4.15 3.80 13.02
CA PHE A 270 -4.91 4.96 13.52
C PHE A 270 -6.08 4.60 14.43
N PHE A 271 -6.58 3.37 14.33
CA PHE A 271 -7.80 2.91 14.96
C PHE A 271 -7.51 1.57 15.66
N PRO A 272 -6.95 1.57 16.88
CA PRO A 272 -6.47 0.35 17.53
C PRO A 272 -7.58 -0.69 17.75
N ASN A 273 -8.82 -0.23 17.95
CA ASN A 273 -9.97 -1.12 18.10
C ASN A 273 -10.40 -1.74 16.75
N TYR A 274 -9.98 -1.17 15.62
CA TYR A 274 -10.29 -1.69 14.29
C TYR A 274 -9.76 -3.10 14.11
N LYS A 275 -8.57 -3.43 14.62
CA LYS A 275 -8.02 -4.79 14.53
C LYS A 275 -8.88 -5.84 15.24
N ALA A 276 -9.41 -5.50 16.42
CA ALA A 276 -10.26 -6.39 17.21
C ALA A 276 -11.66 -6.56 16.61
N MET A 277 -12.12 -5.52 15.89
CA MET A 277 -13.45 -5.46 15.28
C MET A 277 -13.45 -5.80 13.80
N HIS A 278 -12.26 -5.98 13.20
CA HIS A 278 -12.09 -6.41 11.82
C HIS A 278 -12.76 -7.78 11.71
N ARG A 279 -13.98 -7.78 11.18
CA ARG A 279 -14.70 -9.01 10.91
C ARG A 279 -13.84 -9.80 9.93
N GLU A 280 -13.70 -11.11 10.16
CA GLU A 280 -12.81 -11.98 9.39
C GLU A 280 -13.06 -11.91 7.86
N ASP A 281 -14.24 -11.43 7.45
CA ASP A 281 -14.67 -11.27 6.05
C ASP A 281 -14.83 -9.81 5.56
N ASP A 282 -14.48 -8.79 6.35
CA ASP A 282 -14.67 -7.38 5.95
C ASP A 282 -13.54 -6.84 5.07
N GLU A 283 -13.33 -7.46 3.91
CA GLU A 283 -12.41 -6.97 2.89
C GLU A 283 -13.00 -5.75 2.14
N LEU A 284 -12.11 -4.85 1.70
CA LEU A 284 -12.46 -3.79 0.75
C LEU A 284 -12.66 -4.39 -0.63
N ASP A 285 -13.83 -4.20 -1.23
CA ASP A 285 -14.05 -4.57 -2.62
C ASP A 285 -13.19 -3.73 -3.58
N TYR A 286 -13.00 -4.19 -4.81
CA TYR A 286 -12.31 -3.37 -5.80
C TYR A 286 -13.10 -2.10 -6.11
N GLY A 287 -12.42 -0.97 -6.19
CA GLY A 287 -13.06 0.34 -6.38
C GLY A 287 -13.86 0.82 -5.17
N GLU A 288 -13.77 0.14 -4.02
CA GLU A 288 -14.38 0.56 -2.76
C GLU A 288 -13.41 1.39 -1.91
N SER A 289 -13.92 2.41 -1.24
CA SER A 289 -13.19 3.23 -0.27
C SER A 289 -13.57 2.94 1.17
N GLN A 290 -12.56 2.95 2.04
CA GLN A 290 -12.78 3.34 3.44
C GLN A 290 -12.61 4.85 3.55
N ASN A 291 -13.65 5.54 4.05
CA ASN A 291 -13.61 6.99 4.21
C ASN A 291 -13.25 7.36 5.64
N LEU A 292 -12.40 8.39 5.75
CA LEU A 292 -12.02 9.06 6.99
C LEU A 292 -12.41 10.53 6.89
N MET A 293 -12.73 11.14 8.03
CA MET A 293 -12.97 12.57 8.13
C MET A 293 -11.98 13.20 9.10
N THR A 294 -11.28 14.21 8.62
CA THR A 294 -10.37 15.04 9.41
C THR A 294 -11.10 16.32 9.80
N PHE A 295 -10.85 16.81 11.00
CA PHE A 295 -11.39 18.08 11.49
C PHE A 295 -10.50 18.63 12.60
N LYS A 296 -10.78 19.85 13.05
CA LYS A 296 -10.10 20.48 14.18
C LYS A 296 -11.05 20.70 15.33
N VAL A 297 -10.56 20.58 16.56
CA VAL A 297 -11.27 20.98 17.78
C VAL A 297 -10.33 21.84 18.60
N ASN A 298 -10.67 23.11 18.82
CA ASN A 298 -9.82 24.06 19.57
C ASN A 298 -8.37 24.14 19.03
N GLY A 299 -8.20 24.00 17.70
CA GLY A 299 -6.89 23.99 17.04
C GLY A 299 -6.20 22.63 16.97
N GLU A 300 -6.67 21.62 17.70
CA GLU A 300 -6.12 20.26 17.67
C GLU A 300 -6.74 19.43 16.55
N LYS A 301 -5.90 18.72 15.80
CA LYS A 301 -6.32 17.88 14.67
C LYS A 301 -6.94 16.58 15.17
N GLN A 302 -7.99 16.15 14.49
CA GLN A 302 -8.75 14.95 14.79
C GLN A 302 -8.91 14.11 13.52
N LEU A 303 -8.97 12.78 13.68
CA LEU A 303 -9.21 11.84 12.59
C LEU A 303 -10.32 10.87 13.02
N PHE A 304 -11.37 10.77 12.22
CA PHE A 304 -12.55 9.95 12.50
C PHE A 304 -12.82 8.99 11.34
N MET A 305 -12.99 7.71 11.62
CA MET A 305 -13.37 6.72 10.62
C MET A 305 -14.88 6.66 10.43
N LEU A 306 -15.33 6.70 9.18
CA LEU A 306 -16.75 6.72 8.84
C LEU A 306 -17.34 5.30 8.79
N PRO A 307 -18.60 5.11 9.26
CA PRO A 307 -19.29 3.82 9.29
C PRO A 307 -19.96 3.48 7.95
N PHE A 308 -19.38 3.93 6.85
CA PHE A 308 -19.86 3.62 5.51
C PHE A 308 -18.70 3.60 4.52
N ARG A 309 -18.88 2.82 3.47
CA ARG A 309 -17.95 2.70 2.36
C ARG A 309 -18.66 3.07 1.08
N ILE A 310 -17.92 3.66 0.15
CA ILE A 310 -18.43 4.05 -1.17
C ILE A 310 -17.67 3.22 -2.20
N GLN A 311 -18.40 2.63 -3.13
CA GLN A 311 -17.83 1.83 -4.21
C GLN A 311 -18.19 2.43 -5.55
N VAL A 312 -17.18 2.63 -6.39
CA VAL A 312 -17.34 2.84 -7.83
C VAL A 312 -17.61 1.46 -8.44
N ASP A 313 -18.86 1.18 -8.85
CA ASP A 313 -19.23 -0.13 -9.42
C ASP A 313 -18.51 -0.35 -10.75
N GLN A 314 -17.73 -1.43 -10.83
CA GLN A 314 -16.94 -1.74 -12.01
C GLN A 314 -17.66 -2.68 -12.99
N HIS A 315 -18.84 -3.16 -12.61
CA HIS A 315 -19.68 -4.04 -13.42
C HIS A 315 -20.87 -3.30 -14.02
N THR A 316 -21.37 -2.27 -13.34
CA THR A 316 -22.47 -1.42 -13.83
C THR A 316 -21.95 -0.01 -14.15
N PRO A 317 -21.96 0.42 -15.43
CA PRO A 317 -21.41 1.72 -15.80
C PRO A 317 -22.10 2.89 -15.09
N GLY A 318 -21.30 3.81 -14.55
CA GLY A 318 -21.77 5.04 -13.91
C GLY A 318 -22.42 4.87 -12.53
N ARG A 319 -22.54 3.64 -12.02
CA ARG A 319 -23.26 3.34 -10.77
C ARG A 319 -22.36 3.38 -9.54
N MET A 320 -22.65 4.26 -8.59
CA MET A 320 -22.00 4.22 -7.27
C MET A 320 -22.81 3.37 -6.30
N ASN A 321 -22.17 2.61 -5.43
CA ASN A 321 -22.81 1.91 -4.31
C ASN A 321 -22.31 2.49 -2.99
N ALA A 322 -23.14 2.46 -1.95
CA ALA A 322 -22.71 2.70 -0.59
C ALA A 322 -23.14 1.52 0.28
N ARG A 323 -22.27 1.07 1.19
CA ARG A 323 -22.65 0.08 2.21
C ARG A 323 -22.36 0.60 3.61
N TYR A 324 -23.24 0.22 4.53
CA TYR A 324 -23.04 0.46 5.94
C TYR A 324 -21.97 -0.49 6.49
N VAL A 325 -21.04 0.05 7.25
CA VAL A 325 -20.08 -0.71 8.05
C VAL A 325 -20.34 -0.32 9.51
N PRO A 326 -20.73 -1.27 10.39
CA PRO A 326 -21.12 -0.98 11.78
C PRO A 326 -19.91 -0.70 12.68
N TYR A 327 -19.04 0.19 12.22
CA TYR A 327 -17.82 0.57 12.90
C TYR A 327 -17.44 2.01 12.56
N ALA A 328 -17.33 2.85 13.59
CA ALA A 328 -16.83 4.20 13.50
C ALA A 328 -16.03 4.48 14.77
N GLU A 329 -14.89 5.13 14.61
CA GLU A 329 -13.95 5.36 15.71
C GLU A 329 -13.29 6.72 15.50
N LEU A 330 -13.20 7.51 16.58
CA LEU A 330 -12.32 8.66 16.64
C LEU A 330 -10.94 8.18 17.09
N THR A 331 -9.90 8.55 16.35
CA THR A 331 -8.52 8.23 16.72
C THR A 331 -8.22 8.79 18.12
N PRO A 332 -7.83 7.95 19.10
CA PRO A 332 -7.43 8.42 20.43
C PRO A 332 -6.13 9.22 20.33
N ASN A 333 -6.13 10.48 20.80
CA ASN A 333 -4.95 11.36 20.79
C ASN A 333 -4.16 11.32 19.48
N TYR A 334 -4.75 11.88 18.42
CA TYR A 334 -4.18 11.87 17.07
C TYR A 334 -2.71 12.33 17.01
N GLN A 335 -2.30 13.28 17.86
CA GLN A 335 -0.93 13.79 17.88
C GLN A 335 0.08 12.71 18.28
N GLU A 336 -0.20 11.91 19.31
CA GLU A 336 0.70 10.83 19.75
C GLU A 336 0.87 9.76 18.66
N ILE A 337 -0.21 9.40 17.97
CA ILE A 337 -0.16 8.43 16.87
C ILE A 337 0.62 9.01 15.67
N ALA A 338 0.43 10.29 15.35
CA ALA A 338 1.19 10.94 14.30
C ALA A 338 2.70 10.98 14.62
N ASP A 339 3.06 11.27 15.86
CA ASP A 339 4.45 11.25 16.31
C ASP A 339 5.05 9.85 16.21
N GLU A 340 4.31 8.81 16.59
CA GLU A 340 4.74 7.41 16.44
C GLU A 340 4.95 7.01 14.97
N VAL A 341 4.03 7.39 14.07
CA VAL A 341 4.15 7.15 12.64
C VAL A 341 5.39 7.83 12.07
N ASN A 342 5.63 9.10 12.45
CA ASN A 342 6.80 9.86 12.00
C ASN A 342 8.11 9.27 12.51
N LEU A 343 8.14 8.78 13.76
CA LEU A 343 9.32 8.10 14.31
C LEU A 343 9.62 6.81 13.54
N ARG A 344 8.61 5.99 13.24
CA ARG A 344 8.75 4.75 12.47
C ARG A 344 9.18 4.99 11.02
N ASP A 345 8.83 6.13 10.42
CA ASP A 345 9.26 6.47 9.05
C ASP A 345 10.77 6.79 8.98
N LEU A 346 11.37 7.20 10.09
CA LEU A 346 12.81 7.46 10.23
C LEU A 346 13.63 6.19 10.51
N GLU A 347 13.00 5.10 10.94
CA GLU A 347 13.66 3.83 11.21
C GLU A 347 13.94 3.06 9.90
N LEU A 348 15.20 3.05 9.46
CA LEU A 348 15.66 2.06 8.48
C LEU A 348 15.64 0.68 9.17
N PRO A 349 15.06 -0.37 8.55
CA PRO A 349 14.96 -1.66 9.21
C PRO A 349 16.35 -2.26 9.44
N ALA A 350 16.83 -2.23 10.69
CA ALA A 350 17.98 -3.01 11.14
C ALA A 350 17.70 -4.53 11.10
N SER A 351 16.42 -4.92 11.09
CA SER A 351 15.93 -6.31 11.09
C SER A 351 16.10 -7.04 9.76
N GLU A 352 16.43 -6.36 8.66
CA GLU A 352 16.77 -7.01 7.39
C GLU A 352 18.14 -7.72 7.43
N ALA A 353 18.96 -7.44 8.46
CA ALA A 353 20.22 -8.15 8.69
C ALA A 353 20.04 -9.53 9.36
N GLU A 354 18.98 -9.72 10.17
CA GLU A 354 18.69 -10.99 10.85
C GLU A 354 18.04 -12.02 9.90
N ASP A 355 17.13 -11.58 9.01
CA ASP A 355 16.55 -12.44 7.96
C ASP A 355 17.62 -12.90 6.94
N LEU A 356 18.68 -12.11 6.73
CA LEU A 356 19.85 -12.49 5.94
C LEU A 356 20.63 -13.64 6.59
N LEU A 357 20.79 -13.63 7.92
CA LEU A 357 21.50 -14.68 8.68
C LEU A 357 20.76 -16.01 8.62
N GLU A 358 19.43 -16.01 8.80
CA GLU A 358 18.60 -17.22 8.71
C GLU A 358 18.67 -17.85 7.30
N SER A 359 18.75 -17.02 6.26
CA SER A 359 18.91 -17.46 4.87
C SER A 359 20.30 -18.04 4.56
N TYR A 360 21.33 -17.61 5.29
CA TYR A 360 22.70 -18.11 5.17
C TYR A 360 22.85 -19.47 5.88
N GLU A 361 22.31 -19.62 7.09
CA GLU A 361 22.35 -20.88 7.83
C GLU A 361 21.62 -22.02 7.09
N TYR A 362 20.51 -21.71 6.42
CA TYR A 362 19.77 -22.68 5.62
C TYR A 362 20.50 -23.10 4.33
N MET A 363 21.30 -22.21 3.71
CA MET A 363 22.00 -22.50 2.46
C MET A 363 23.35 -23.20 2.64
N PHE A 364 24.04 -23.00 3.76
CA PHE A 364 25.41 -23.49 3.96
C PHE A 364 25.56 -24.53 5.09
N GLY A 365 24.48 -24.86 5.81
CA GLY A 365 24.52 -25.77 6.96
C GLY A 365 25.29 -25.17 8.15
N ASN A 366 25.20 -25.83 9.31
CA ASN A 366 25.73 -25.37 10.62
C ASN A 366 27.28 -25.28 10.73
N GLY A 367 28.00 -24.88 9.67
CA GLY A 367 29.46 -24.88 9.60
C GLY A 367 30.13 -23.51 9.65
N LEU A 368 29.38 -22.40 9.64
CA LEU A 368 29.95 -21.05 9.67
C LEU A 368 29.25 -20.22 10.73
N THR A 369 29.90 -20.04 11.88
CA THR A 369 29.44 -19.13 12.93
C THR A 369 29.94 -17.70 12.63
N PRO A 370 29.08 -16.74 12.31
CA PRO A 370 29.47 -15.35 12.20
C PRO A 370 29.62 -14.75 13.60
N ASN A 371 30.79 -14.19 13.91
CA ASN A 371 30.98 -13.38 15.11
C ASN A 371 30.74 -11.91 14.77
N MET A 372 29.69 -11.31 15.35
CA MET A 372 29.51 -9.86 15.36
C MET A 372 30.37 -9.27 16.48
N GLU A 373 31.53 -8.70 16.14
CA GLU A 373 32.21 -7.79 17.07
C GLU A 373 31.58 -6.41 16.98
N SER A 374 30.92 -5.99 18.06
CA SER A 374 30.44 -4.61 18.20
C SER A 374 31.64 -3.66 18.34
N ALA A 375 32.00 -2.97 17.26
CA ALA A 375 32.97 -1.89 17.33
C ALA A 375 32.35 -0.71 18.10
N LYS A 376 32.79 -0.49 19.35
CA LYS A 376 32.56 0.78 20.05
C LYS A 376 33.33 1.90 19.34
N LYS A 377 32.68 2.54 18.36
CA LYS A 377 32.71 3.97 17.96
C LYS A 377 32.47 4.11 16.45
N SER A 378 31.37 4.79 16.12
CA SER A 378 31.03 5.45 14.85
C SER A 378 31.45 4.73 13.55
N GLY A 379 30.51 3.99 12.96
CA GLY A 379 30.61 3.46 11.60
C GLY A 379 29.81 2.16 11.47
N ALA A 380 29.12 1.97 10.35
CA ALA A 380 28.28 0.80 10.07
C ALA A 380 28.99 -0.54 10.38
N PRO A 381 28.27 -1.58 10.82
CA PRO A 381 28.86 -2.89 11.07
C PRO A 381 29.52 -3.43 9.79
N GLN A 382 30.81 -3.78 9.88
CA GLN A 382 31.51 -4.47 8.79
C GLN A 382 31.42 -5.98 9.03
N LEU A 383 30.91 -6.70 8.04
CA LEU A 383 30.97 -8.15 7.99
C LEU A 383 32.41 -8.57 7.63
N ILE A 384 33.15 -9.15 8.58
CA ILE A 384 34.49 -9.71 8.33
C ILE A 384 34.33 -11.23 8.18
N ILE A 385 34.47 -11.74 6.95
CA ILE A 385 34.51 -13.17 6.68
C ILE A 385 35.96 -13.63 6.80
N ARG A 386 36.30 -14.40 7.84
CA ARG A 386 37.57 -15.13 7.90
C ARG A 386 37.35 -16.52 7.30
N THR A 387 38.04 -16.81 6.21
CA THR A 387 38.20 -18.18 5.74
C THR A 387 39.30 -18.81 6.58
N GLU A 388 38.97 -19.74 7.48
CA GLU A 388 39.98 -20.61 8.06
C GLU A 388 40.54 -21.49 6.93
N THR A 389 41.81 -21.29 6.58
CA THR A 389 42.55 -22.28 5.81
C THR A 389 42.74 -23.48 6.71
N VAL A 390 42.05 -24.57 6.40
CA VAL A 390 42.31 -25.89 6.98
C VAL A 390 43.74 -26.25 6.58
N GLU A 391 44.68 -26.22 7.53
CA GLU A 391 45.96 -26.89 7.39
C GLU A 391 45.68 -28.40 7.28
N GLU A 392 46.05 -29.02 6.16
CA GLU A 392 46.11 -30.47 6.02
C GLU A 392 47.15 -31.03 7.01
N GLU A 393 46.71 -31.52 8.17
CA GLU A 393 47.51 -32.47 8.95
C GLU A 393 47.54 -33.80 8.19
N GLN A 394 48.64 -34.02 7.48
CA GLN A 394 48.99 -35.30 6.87
C GLN A 394 49.11 -36.40 7.93
N ASP A 395 48.16 -37.32 7.89
CA ASP A 395 48.15 -38.57 8.61
C ASP A 395 49.22 -39.52 8.02
N THR A 396 50.49 -39.38 8.45
CA THR A 396 51.57 -40.33 8.17
C THR A 396 51.94 -41.14 9.41
N LYS A 397 51.02 -41.98 9.90
CA LYS A 397 51.39 -43.12 10.77
C LYS A 397 50.45 -44.31 10.57
N GLN A 398 50.75 -45.19 9.61
CA GLN A 398 50.67 -46.65 9.80
C GLN A 398 51.22 -47.43 8.60
N GLU A 399 52.52 -47.67 8.62
CA GLU A 399 53.24 -48.86 8.10
C GLU A 399 54.72 -48.49 8.24
N ILE A 400 55.40 -48.80 9.34
CA ILE A 400 56.23 -50.00 9.48
C ILE A 400 56.42 -50.23 10.98
N LYS A 401 55.67 -51.18 11.55
CA LYS A 401 56.03 -51.88 12.79
C LYS A 401 55.65 -53.35 12.66
N LYS A 402 56.27 -54.01 11.68
CA LYS A 402 56.39 -55.48 11.61
C LYS A 402 57.52 -55.85 10.67
N LYS A 403 58.74 -55.88 11.20
CA LYS A 403 59.81 -56.87 10.93
C LYS A 403 61.12 -56.40 11.55
N ASN A 404 61.31 -56.71 12.83
CA ASN A 404 62.62 -56.97 13.40
C ASN A 404 62.51 -58.27 14.19
N LYS A 405 62.70 -59.39 13.48
CA LYS A 405 63.26 -60.63 14.03
C LYS A 405 63.70 -61.54 12.88
N ALA A 406 64.96 -61.96 12.95
CA ALA A 406 65.70 -62.89 12.08
C ALA A 406 66.07 -62.33 10.68
N GLY A 407 67.33 -62.30 10.26
CA GLY A 407 68.58 -62.82 10.80
C GLY A 407 69.75 -62.40 9.91
N PHE A 408 70.96 -62.54 10.45
CA PHE A 408 72.24 -62.49 9.73
C PHE A 408 72.24 -63.33 8.44
N ASN A 409 72.83 -62.81 7.36
CA ASN A 409 73.95 -63.44 6.65
C ASN A 409 74.51 -62.59 5.51
N LEU A 410 75.85 -62.53 5.51
CA LEU A 410 76.83 -62.04 4.52
C LEU A 410 76.94 -60.53 4.26
#